data_AF-A0A7L1C3C7-F1
#
_entry.id   AF-A0A7L1C3C7-F1
#
_cell.length_a   1.000
_cell.length_b   1.000
_cell.length_c   1.000
_cell.angle_alpha   90.00
_cell.angle_beta   90.00
_cell.angle_gamma   90.00
#
_symmetry.space_group_name_H-M   'P 1'
#
loop_
_entity.id
_entity.type
_entity.pdbx_description
1 polymer ?
#
loop_
_entity_poly.entity_id
_entity_poly.type
_entity_poly.pdbx_seq_one_letter_code
_entity_poly.pdbx_strand_id
1 'polypeptide(L)'
;LKDQFDNLDKHTQWGIDFLEKYAKFVKERIEIEQNYAKQLRNLVKKYCPKRSPKDEEPRFTSCIAFFNILNELNDYAGQREVVAEEMGHRVYGELMRYSHDLKTERKMHLQEGRKAQQYLDMCWKQMDNAKQQLNLRTHMADENKNEYAAQLQNFNGEQHKHYYIVIPQIYKQLQEMDERRTIKLSECYKGFADSERKVIPIISKCLEGMILAAKSVDEHRDSQLVIDCFKSGFEPPGDFPFEDYSQNIYRTISDGTISTPKQEGMRIDTKTTVGKAKGKLWLFGKKPKPQSPPLTPTSLYTSSTPNGSQYPIFSIEPVHYCMSDIKTGKPRIPSFRSLKRGYFCLQGPALEDFSHLPPEQRRKKLQQRIDELNRELQKETDQKDALIKMKDVYEKNPQMGDPSSLQPKLTETMSNMDRLRMEIHKNEAWLSEVEGKVAARSDRRHSSDINHLVTQGRESPEGSYTDDANQEVRGPPQQHAHPNEFDDEFEDDDPLPAIGHCKAIYPFDGHNEGTLAMKEGEILYIIEEDKGDGWTRARRHNGEEGYVPTSYIDVTLEKNSKGA
;
A
#
# COMPACT_ATOMS: atom_id res chain seq x y z
N LEU A 1 -2.49 -36.23 26.00
CA LEU A 1 -1.79 -34.96 26.37
C LEU A 1 -0.58 -35.20 27.27
N LYS A 2 -0.63 -36.06 28.31
CA LYS A 2 0.53 -36.36 29.21
C LYS A 2 1.86 -36.68 28.49
N ASP A 3 1.74 -37.07 27.23
CA ASP A 3 2.69 -37.56 26.23
C ASP A 3 3.00 -36.56 25.09
N GLN A 4 2.28 -35.43 25.00
CA GLN A 4 2.20 -34.57 23.80
C GLN A 4 3.08 -33.31 23.88
N PHE A 5 4.22 -33.37 24.57
CA PHE A 5 5.07 -32.21 24.89
C PHE A 5 5.44 -31.39 23.64
N ASP A 6 5.98 -32.05 22.61
CA ASP A 6 6.43 -31.40 21.37
C ASP A 6 5.29 -30.76 20.56
N ASN A 7 4.06 -31.22 20.75
CA ASN A 7 2.89 -30.68 20.06
C ASN A 7 2.33 -29.46 20.81
N LEU A 8 2.46 -29.42 22.14
CA LEU A 8 2.20 -28.21 22.95
C LEU A 8 3.29 -27.14 22.72
N ASP A 9 4.55 -27.53 22.55
CA ASP A 9 5.63 -26.64 22.12
C ASP A 9 5.26 -25.97 20.77
N LYS A 10 4.96 -26.76 19.73
CA LYS A 10 4.56 -26.24 18.41
C LYS A 10 3.30 -25.38 18.45
N HIS A 11 2.25 -25.80 19.16
CA HIS A 11 0.98 -25.06 19.25
C HIS A 11 1.16 -23.68 19.92
N THR A 12 1.84 -23.65 21.06
CA THR A 12 2.10 -22.39 21.79
C THR A 12 3.03 -21.46 21.01
N GLN A 13 3.94 -21.97 20.18
CA GLN A 13 4.73 -21.16 19.26
C GLN A 13 3.87 -20.58 18.14
N TRP A 14 3.09 -21.41 17.44
CA TRP A 14 2.21 -20.98 16.36
C TRP A 14 1.25 -19.86 16.77
N GLY A 15 0.68 -19.93 17.98
CA GLY A 15 -0.20 -18.88 18.49
C GLY A 15 0.52 -17.55 18.76
N ILE A 16 1.81 -17.58 19.13
CA ILE A 16 2.65 -16.38 19.23
C ILE A 16 2.95 -15.83 17.82
N ASP A 17 3.33 -16.70 16.87
CA ASP A 17 3.61 -16.30 15.49
C ASP A 17 2.38 -15.65 14.83
N PHE A 18 1.17 -16.15 15.13
CA PHE A 18 -0.09 -15.57 14.69
C PHE A 18 -0.39 -14.21 15.35
N LEU A 19 -0.09 -14.06 16.65
CA LEU A 19 -0.23 -12.79 17.37
C LEU A 19 0.70 -11.71 16.76
N GLU A 20 1.94 -12.07 16.43
CA GLU A 20 2.89 -11.16 15.79
C GLU A 20 2.53 -10.87 14.32
N LYS A 21 1.95 -11.84 13.60
CA LYS A 21 1.36 -11.59 12.27
C LYS A 21 0.24 -10.55 12.35
N TYR A 22 -0.63 -10.61 13.36
CA TYR A 22 -1.65 -9.59 13.56
C TYR A 22 -1.05 -8.23 13.95
N ALA A 23 -0.05 -8.19 14.82
CA ALA A 23 0.66 -6.95 15.14
C ALA A 23 1.27 -6.29 13.89
N LYS A 24 1.84 -7.07 12.96
CA LYS A 24 2.34 -6.57 11.66
C LYS A 24 1.23 -5.97 10.79
N PHE A 25 0.08 -6.64 10.68
CA PHE A 25 -1.10 -6.09 9.99
C PHE A 25 -1.56 -4.75 10.59
N VAL A 26 -1.61 -4.63 11.92
CA VAL A 26 -1.99 -3.38 12.59
C VAL A 26 -0.96 -2.28 12.32
N LYS A 27 0.34 -2.60 12.28
CA LYS A 27 1.40 -1.64 11.91
C LYS A 27 1.23 -1.10 10.48
N GLU A 28 0.97 -1.98 9.51
CA GLU A 28 0.70 -1.59 8.13
C GLU A 28 -0.57 -0.73 8.01
N ARG A 29 -1.62 -1.06 8.77
CA ARG A 29 -2.86 -0.25 8.86
C ARG A 29 -2.60 1.16 9.41
N ILE A 30 -1.73 1.31 10.41
CA ILE A 30 -1.32 2.60 10.98
C ILE A 30 -0.55 3.43 9.96
N GLU A 31 0.38 2.82 9.22
CA GLU A 31 1.19 3.50 8.19
C GLU A 31 0.32 4.03 7.04
N ILE A 32 -0.67 3.24 6.60
CA ILE A 32 -1.70 3.68 5.64
C ILE A 32 -2.46 4.90 6.17
N GLU A 33 -2.89 4.88 7.43
CA GLU A 33 -3.67 5.96 8.04
C GLU A 33 -2.87 7.27 8.15
N GLN A 34 -1.64 7.18 8.65
CA GLN A 34 -0.72 8.32 8.73
C GLN A 34 -0.45 8.93 7.35
N ASN A 35 -0.31 8.09 6.31
CA ASN A 35 -0.11 8.58 4.96
C ASN A 35 -1.37 9.25 4.37
N TYR A 36 -2.56 8.69 4.62
CA TYR A 36 -3.84 9.30 4.20
C TYR A 36 -4.04 10.68 4.86
N ALA A 37 -3.90 10.77 6.18
CA ALA A 37 -4.01 12.05 6.89
C ALA A 37 -2.96 13.07 6.41
N LYS A 38 -1.70 12.64 6.24
CA LYS A 38 -0.62 13.46 5.67
C LYS A 38 -0.95 13.97 4.28
N GLN A 39 -1.62 13.19 3.43
CA GLN A 39 -2.08 13.64 2.11
C GLN A 39 -3.17 14.72 2.23
N LEU A 40 -4.17 14.54 3.10
CA LEU A 40 -5.20 15.55 3.37
C LEU A 40 -4.61 16.86 3.93
N ARG A 41 -3.69 16.78 4.90
CA ARG A 41 -2.93 17.93 5.42
C ARG A 41 -2.18 18.67 4.30
N ASN A 42 -1.56 17.93 3.37
CA ASN A 42 -0.88 18.49 2.20
C ASN A 42 -1.86 19.14 1.21
N LEU A 43 -3.03 18.55 0.99
CA LEU A 43 -4.08 19.07 0.12
C LEU A 43 -4.60 20.41 0.65
N VAL A 44 -4.99 20.47 1.93
CA VAL A 44 -5.40 21.73 2.56
C VAL A 44 -4.30 22.78 2.47
N LYS A 45 -3.05 22.43 2.79
CA LYS A 45 -1.90 23.35 2.70
C LYS A 45 -1.60 23.83 1.27
N LYS A 46 -2.00 23.09 0.22
CA LYS A 46 -1.85 23.48 -1.19
C LYS A 46 -2.86 24.56 -1.61
N TYR A 47 -4.10 24.47 -1.13
CA TYR A 47 -5.20 25.37 -1.52
C TYR A 47 -5.52 26.47 -0.50
N CYS A 48 -5.02 26.39 0.73
CA CYS A 48 -5.13 27.47 1.71
C CYS A 48 -4.39 28.73 1.24
N PRO A 49 -4.99 29.93 1.41
CA PRO A 49 -4.45 31.16 0.87
C PRO A 49 -3.18 31.58 1.61
N LYS A 50 -2.12 31.89 0.85
CA LYS A 50 -0.87 32.45 1.37
C LYS A 50 -1.12 33.87 1.87
N ARG A 51 -1.41 34.04 3.17
CA ARG A 51 -1.75 35.33 3.78
C ARG A 51 -0.71 36.40 3.46
N SER A 52 -1.10 37.35 2.61
CA SER A 52 -0.41 38.61 2.40
C SER A 52 -1.00 39.66 3.35
N PRO A 53 -0.21 40.30 4.24
CA PRO A 53 -0.69 41.36 5.14
C PRO A 53 -1.07 42.69 4.46
N LYS A 54 -1.31 42.68 3.15
CA LYS A 54 -1.69 43.86 2.34
C LYS A 54 -3.00 43.71 1.59
N ASP A 55 -3.47 42.47 1.43
CA ASP A 55 -4.65 42.15 0.65
C ASP A 55 -5.83 41.96 1.62
N GLU A 56 -6.25 43.08 2.23
CA GLU A 56 -7.50 43.20 3.01
C GLU A 56 -8.73 43.29 2.08
N GLU A 57 -8.70 42.54 0.99
CA GLU A 57 -9.76 42.50 -0.01
C GLU A 57 -11.00 41.82 0.61
N PRO A 58 -12.21 42.39 0.48
CA PRO A 58 -13.40 41.85 1.11
C PRO A 58 -13.78 40.53 0.43
N ARG A 59 -13.38 39.43 1.06
CA ARG A 59 -13.58 38.09 0.52
C ARG A 59 -15.08 37.79 0.42
N PHE A 60 -15.50 37.54 -0.81
CA PHE A 60 -16.78 36.94 -1.16
C PHE A 60 -17.11 35.74 -0.26
N THR A 61 -18.37 35.60 0.11
CA THR A 61 -18.89 34.50 0.93
C THR A 61 -18.60 33.14 0.33
N SER A 62 -18.67 33.04 -1.00
CA SER A 62 -18.17 31.91 -1.81
C SER A 62 -16.72 31.53 -1.48
N CYS A 63 -15.80 32.49 -1.41
CA CYS A 63 -14.40 32.25 -1.01
C CYS A 63 -14.28 31.89 0.49
N ILE A 64 -15.05 32.54 1.37
CA ILE A 64 -15.04 32.26 2.82
C ILE A 64 -15.52 30.83 3.09
N ALA A 65 -16.59 30.39 2.42
CA ALA A 65 -17.13 29.03 2.50
C ALA A 65 -16.07 27.99 2.12
N PHE A 66 -15.35 28.20 1.01
CA PHE A 66 -14.25 27.32 0.60
C PHE A 66 -13.13 27.24 1.66
N PHE A 67 -12.72 28.37 2.25
CA PHE A 67 -11.71 28.37 3.31
C PHE A 67 -12.20 27.69 4.59
N ASN A 68 -13.49 27.75 4.91
CA ASN A 68 -14.08 27.00 6.02
C ASN A 68 -14.09 25.48 5.75
N ILE A 69 -14.45 25.05 4.52
CA ILE A 69 -14.36 23.64 4.09
C ILE A 69 -12.92 23.11 4.22
N LEU A 70 -11.91 23.91 3.83
CA LEU A 70 -10.50 23.56 4.00
C LEU A 70 -10.09 23.41 5.48
N ASN A 71 -10.66 24.21 6.39
CA ASN A 71 -10.40 24.07 7.83
C ASN A 71 -11.02 22.78 8.39
N GLU A 72 -12.28 22.48 8.07
CA GLU A 72 -12.94 21.24 8.51
C GLU A 72 -12.23 20.00 7.93
N LEU A 73 -11.67 20.07 6.72
CA LEU A 73 -10.89 18.99 6.13
C LEU A 73 -9.53 18.78 6.84
N ASN A 74 -8.92 19.85 7.35
CA ASN A 74 -7.71 19.77 8.18
C ASN A 74 -7.99 19.12 9.53
N ASP A 75 -9.16 19.39 10.11
CA ASP A 75 -9.53 18.87 11.44
C ASP A 75 -10.02 17.42 11.33
N TYR A 76 -10.72 17.06 10.24
CA TYR A 76 -10.94 15.66 9.82
C TYR A 76 -9.61 14.90 9.66
N ALA A 77 -8.61 15.48 8.98
CA ALA A 77 -7.29 14.87 8.85
C ALA A 77 -6.62 14.64 10.21
N GLY A 78 -6.77 15.58 11.15
CA GLY A 78 -6.34 15.42 12.54
C GLY A 78 -7.05 14.26 13.27
N GLN A 79 -8.34 14.01 13.00
CA GLN A 79 -9.03 12.83 13.55
C GLN A 79 -8.46 11.52 12.99
N ARG A 80 -8.05 11.50 11.72
CA ARG A 80 -7.39 10.32 11.11
C ARG A 80 -6.00 10.07 11.71
N GLU A 81 -5.24 11.12 12.03
CA GLU A 81 -4.00 11.01 12.83
C GLU A 81 -4.27 10.38 14.21
N VAL A 82 -5.34 10.79 14.91
CA VAL A 82 -5.75 10.24 16.21
C VAL A 82 -6.12 8.74 16.13
N VAL A 83 -6.75 8.26 15.04
CA VAL A 83 -6.99 6.82 14.84
C VAL A 83 -5.66 6.05 14.80
N ALA A 84 -4.68 6.57 14.05
CA ALA A 84 -3.37 5.95 13.91
C ALA A 84 -2.61 5.90 15.26
N GLU A 85 -2.67 6.97 16.06
CA GLU A 85 -2.07 7.03 17.40
C GLU A 85 -2.75 6.07 18.39
N GLU A 86 -4.09 6.02 18.41
CA GLU A 86 -4.84 5.14 19.32
C GLU A 86 -4.66 3.66 18.93
N MET A 87 -4.64 3.30 17.63
CA MET A 87 -4.23 1.96 17.19
C MET A 87 -2.78 1.64 17.56
N GLY A 88 -1.86 2.61 17.41
CA GLY A 88 -0.45 2.49 17.76
C GLY A 88 -0.24 2.15 19.23
N HIS A 89 -0.93 2.85 20.13
CA HIS A 89 -0.81 2.62 21.58
C HIS A 89 -1.63 1.42 22.07
N ARG A 90 -2.94 1.35 21.77
CA ARG A 90 -3.86 0.34 22.34
C ARG A 90 -3.76 -1.04 21.73
N VAL A 91 -3.28 -1.15 20.50
CA VAL A 91 -3.29 -2.40 19.75
C VAL A 91 -1.86 -2.83 19.46
N TYR A 92 -1.12 -2.06 18.66
CA TYR A 92 0.24 -2.45 18.27
C TYR A 92 1.21 -2.51 19.46
N GLY A 93 1.30 -1.43 20.25
CA GLY A 93 2.20 -1.35 21.41
C GLY A 93 1.87 -2.39 22.49
N GLU A 94 0.58 -2.59 22.79
CA GLU A 94 0.11 -3.63 23.71
C GLU A 94 0.49 -5.04 23.23
N LEU A 95 0.25 -5.38 21.96
CA LEU A 95 0.60 -6.69 21.38
C LEU A 95 2.11 -6.94 21.39
N MET A 96 2.93 -5.94 21.03
CA MET A 96 4.38 -6.10 20.99
C MET A 96 4.99 -6.32 22.37
N ARG A 97 4.52 -5.58 23.39
CA ARG A 97 4.89 -5.82 24.79
C ARG A 97 4.46 -7.22 25.24
N TYR A 98 3.18 -7.54 25.05
CA TYR A 98 2.61 -8.81 25.50
C TYR A 98 3.25 -10.03 24.82
N SER A 99 3.64 -9.93 23.54
CA SER A 99 4.40 -10.99 22.83
C SER A 99 5.75 -11.26 23.50
N HIS A 100 6.47 -10.23 23.94
CA HIS A 100 7.76 -10.38 24.62
C HIS A 100 7.64 -11.10 25.97
N ASP A 101 6.65 -10.67 26.77
CA ASP A 101 6.35 -11.29 28.07
C ASP A 101 5.92 -12.75 27.90
N LEU A 102 5.02 -13.01 26.95
CA LEU A 102 4.49 -14.34 26.62
C LEU A 102 5.58 -15.30 26.08
N LYS A 103 6.51 -14.81 25.24
CA LYS A 103 7.68 -15.59 24.79
C LYS A 103 8.57 -16.00 25.96
N THR A 104 8.69 -15.15 26.97
CA THR A 104 9.50 -15.39 28.18
C THR A 104 8.81 -16.41 29.10
N GLU A 105 7.52 -16.23 29.37
CA GLU A 105 6.68 -17.15 30.15
C GLU A 105 6.65 -18.56 29.52
N ARG A 106 6.39 -18.64 28.20
CA ARG A 106 6.43 -19.89 27.43
C ARG A 106 7.78 -20.62 27.56
N LYS A 107 8.89 -19.87 27.43
CA LYS A 107 10.25 -20.42 27.54
C LYS A 107 10.52 -20.99 28.94
N MET A 108 9.99 -20.36 29.99
CA MET A 108 10.10 -20.83 31.37
C MET A 108 9.40 -22.19 31.54
N HIS A 109 8.11 -22.29 31.24
CA HIS A 109 7.33 -23.53 31.43
C HIS A 109 7.84 -24.70 30.58
N LEU A 110 8.26 -24.45 29.33
CA LEU A 110 8.89 -25.49 28.52
C LEU A 110 10.25 -25.94 29.06
N GLN A 111 10.98 -25.07 29.76
CA GLN A 111 12.23 -25.45 30.43
C GLN A 111 11.98 -26.22 31.73
N GLU A 112 10.91 -25.93 32.46
CA GLU A 112 10.45 -26.72 33.61
C GLU A 112 10.05 -28.14 33.16
N GLY A 113 9.31 -28.26 32.06
CA GLY A 113 8.95 -29.56 31.47
C GLY A 113 10.17 -30.39 31.05
N ARG A 114 11.13 -29.79 30.35
CA ARG A 114 12.39 -30.47 29.98
C ARG A 114 13.20 -30.91 31.20
N LYS A 115 13.28 -30.09 32.26
CA LYS A 115 13.92 -30.49 33.53
C LYS A 115 13.22 -31.69 34.16
N ALA A 116 11.88 -31.70 34.19
CA ALA A 116 11.10 -32.81 34.76
C ALA A 116 11.29 -34.13 33.97
N GLN A 117 11.43 -34.06 32.65
CA GLN A 117 11.74 -35.20 31.79
C GLN A 117 13.17 -35.72 32.02
N GLN A 118 14.17 -34.82 32.05
CA GLN A 118 15.57 -35.15 32.33
C GLN A 118 15.76 -35.79 33.70
N TYR A 119 15.01 -35.33 34.71
CA TYR A 119 15.04 -35.93 36.05
C TYR A 119 14.50 -37.37 36.06
N LEU A 120 13.39 -37.64 35.38
CA LEU A 120 12.83 -39.00 35.30
C LEU A 120 13.75 -39.96 34.52
N ASP A 121 14.36 -39.49 33.42
CA ASP A 121 15.36 -40.24 32.65
C ASP A 121 16.63 -40.56 33.48
N MET A 122 17.08 -39.63 34.32
CA MET A 122 18.17 -39.87 35.28
C MET A 122 17.80 -40.96 36.29
N CYS A 123 16.60 -40.90 36.89
CA CYS A 123 16.13 -41.92 37.82
C CYS A 123 15.94 -43.30 37.14
N TRP A 124 15.49 -43.32 35.89
CA TRP A 124 15.41 -44.54 35.09
C TRP A 124 16.80 -45.18 34.88
N LYS A 125 17.80 -44.36 34.51
CA LYS A 125 19.19 -44.82 34.33
C LYS A 125 19.82 -45.37 35.61
N GLN A 126 19.52 -44.76 36.77
CA GLN A 126 19.97 -45.27 38.08
C GLN A 126 19.37 -46.67 38.35
N MET A 127 18.06 -46.85 38.13
CA MET A 127 17.36 -48.12 38.31
C MET A 127 17.84 -49.21 37.34
N ASP A 128 18.01 -48.91 36.05
CA ASP A 128 18.49 -49.92 35.08
C ASP A 128 19.98 -50.26 35.28
N ASN A 129 20.83 -49.30 35.69
CA ASN A 129 22.21 -49.61 36.09
C ASN A 129 22.26 -50.59 37.29
N ALA A 130 21.43 -50.36 38.33
CA ALA A 130 21.34 -51.28 39.48
C ALA A 130 20.87 -52.68 39.07
N LYS A 131 19.87 -52.75 38.18
CA LYS A 131 19.37 -53.98 37.57
C LYS A 131 20.44 -54.74 36.78
N GLN A 132 21.27 -54.03 36.01
CA GLN A 132 22.40 -54.62 35.29
C GLN A 132 23.45 -55.19 36.26
N GLN A 133 23.79 -54.49 37.35
CA GLN A 133 24.74 -55.02 38.35
C GLN A 133 24.21 -56.26 39.08
N LEU A 134 22.92 -56.29 39.43
CA LEU A 134 22.26 -57.48 40.01
C LEU A 134 22.41 -58.71 39.10
N ASN A 135 22.20 -58.55 37.80
CA ASN A 135 22.31 -59.65 36.83
C ASN A 135 23.74 -60.20 36.65
N LEU A 136 24.78 -59.49 37.14
CA LEU A 136 26.19 -59.82 36.92
C LEU A 136 26.91 -60.48 38.12
N ARG A 137 26.32 -60.49 39.34
CA ARG A 137 27.04 -60.88 40.57
C ARG A 137 26.31 -61.87 41.48
N THR A 138 26.49 -63.16 41.22
CA THR A 138 25.81 -64.27 41.94
C THR A 138 26.22 -64.45 43.41
N HIS A 139 27.37 -63.93 43.87
CA HIS A 139 27.86 -64.06 45.26
C HIS A 139 27.77 -62.75 46.07
N MET A 140 27.34 -61.64 45.45
CA MET A 140 26.93 -60.41 46.15
C MET A 140 25.41 -60.21 46.00
N ALA A 141 24.66 -61.31 45.87
CA ALA A 141 23.31 -61.28 45.33
C ALA A 141 22.35 -60.43 46.18
N ASP A 142 22.36 -60.60 47.51
CA ASP A 142 21.39 -59.91 48.38
C ASP A 142 21.67 -58.40 48.54
N GLU A 143 22.93 -57.96 48.57
CA GLU A 143 23.26 -56.53 48.58
C GLU A 143 22.81 -55.84 47.28
N ASN A 144 23.16 -56.40 46.12
CA ASN A 144 22.75 -55.84 44.82
C ASN A 144 21.23 -55.91 44.60
N LYS A 145 20.56 -56.91 45.18
CA LYS A 145 19.10 -57.08 45.15
C LYS A 145 18.38 -56.06 46.02
N ASN A 146 18.93 -55.75 47.20
CA ASN A 146 18.41 -54.70 48.08
C ASN A 146 18.60 -53.31 47.44
N GLU A 147 19.76 -53.04 46.85
CA GLU A 147 20.01 -51.80 46.09
C GLU A 147 19.06 -51.67 44.90
N TYR A 148 18.92 -52.71 44.07
CA TYR A 148 17.96 -52.69 42.95
C TYR A 148 16.52 -52.51 43.43
N ALA A 149 16.09 -53.14 44.52
CA ALA A 149 14.76 -52.97 45.08
C ALA A 149 14.51 -51.52 45.55
N ALA A 150 15.51 -50.89 46.20
CA ALA A 150 15.44 -49.50 46.61
C ALA A 150 15.37 -48.54 45.40
N GLN A 151 16.21 -48.73 44.38
CA GLN A 151 16.19 -47.91 43.17
C GLN A 151 14.90 -48.10 42.35
N LEU A 152 14.34 -49.31 42.32
CA LEU A 152 13.05 -49.57 41.68
C LEU A 152 11.88 -48.91 42.43
N GLN A 153 11.87 -48.96 43.76
CA GLN A 153 10.87 -48.26 44.58
C GLN A 153 10.97 -46.74 44.39
N ASN A 154 12.18 -46.18 44.39
CA ASN A 154 12.45 -44.78 44.11
C ASN A 154 11.96 -44.37 42.71
N PHE A 155 12.37 -45.10 41.66
CA PHE A 155 11.94 -44.84 40.29
C PHE A 155 10.42 -44.90 40.11
N ASN A 156 9.75 -45.89 40.69
CA ASN A 156 8.28 -45.99 40.61
C ASN A 156 7.60 -44.80 41.32
N GLY A 157 8.15 -44.33 42.44
CA GLY A 157 7.70 -43.13 43.14
C GLY A 157 7.85 -41.84 42.30
N GLU A 158 9.03 -41.62 41.73
CA GLU A 158 9.28 -40.44 40.87
C GLU A 158 8.53 -40.51 39.54
N GLN A 159 8.35 -41.69 38.95
CA GLN A 159 7.50 -41.89 37.77
C GLN A 159 6.05 -41.52 38.08
N HIS A 160 5.53 -41.92 39.24
CA HIS A 160 4.17 -41.54 39.66
C HIS A 160 4.07 -40.02 39.85
N LYS A 161 4.98 -39.39 40.59
CA LYS A 161 5.02 -37.92 40.76
C LYS A 161 5.09 -37.19 39.41
N HIS A 162 5.94 -37.65 38.49
CA HIS A 162 6.11 -37.06 37.17
C HIS A 162 4.79 -37.05 36.38
N TYR A 163 4.13 -38.21 36.22
CA TYR A 163 2.92 -38.32 35.39
C TYR A 163 1.62 -37.90 36.07
N TYR A 164 1.54 -37.85 37.40
CA TYR A 164 0.31 -37.51 38.13
C TYR A 164 0.33 -36.14 38.81
N ILE A 165 1.50 -35.52 39.00
CA ILE A 165 1.64 -34.21 39.65
C ILE A 165 2.36 -33.21 38.74
N VAL A 166 3.61 -33.50 38.35
CA VAL A 166 4.52 -32.51 37.72
C VAL A 166 4.08 -32.14 36.30
N ILE A 167 3.93 -33.12 35.41
CA ILE A 167 3.53 -32.87 34.01
C ILE A 167 2.11 -32.25 33.92
N PRO A 168 1.09 -32.72 34.67
CA PRO A 168 -0.21 -32.06 34.70
C PRO A 168 -0.15 -30.58 35.11
N GLN A 169 0.68 -30.22 36.10
CA GLN A 169 0.81 -28.83 36.54
C GLN A 169 1.46 -27.94 35.46
N ILE A 170 2.51 -28.42 34.79
CA ILE A 170 3.20 -27.66 33.73
C ILE A 170 2.30 -27.49 32.50
N TYR A 171 1.50 -28.49 32.16
CA TYR A 171 0.51 -28.37 31.08
C TYR A 171 -0.65 -27.47 31.43
N LYS A 172 -1.09 -27.44 32.70
CA LYS A 172 -2.07 -26.45 33.17
C LYS A 172 -1.53 -25.02 33.02
N GLN A 173 -0.29 -24.76 33.40
CA GLN A 173 0.35 -23.44 33.22
C GLN A 173 0.44 -23.04 31.74
N LEU A 174 0.86 -23.96 30.86
CA LEU A 174 0.89 -23.72 29.40
C LEU A 174 -0.51 -23.49 28.82
N GLN A 175 -1.55 -24.17 29.32
CA GLN A 175 -2.94 -23.96 28.92
C GLN A 175 -3.44 -22.57 29.37
N GLU A 176 -3.28 -22.22 30.65
CA GLU A 176 -3.68 -20.91 31.21
C GLU A 176 -2.96 -19.75 30.50
N MET A 177 -1.74 -19.97 29.99
CA MET A 177 -0.99 -19.05 29.15
C MET A 177 -1.57 -18.95 27.71
N ASP A 178 -1.90 -20.07 27.08
CA ASP A 178 -2.48 -20.13 25.73
C ASP A 178 -3.89 -19.50 25.69
N GLU A 179 -4.69 -19.73 26.73
CA GLU A 179 -6.01 -19.13 26.94
C GLU A 179 -5.90 -17.61 27.17
N ARG A 180 -5.01 -17.15 28.06
CA ARG A 180 -4.74 -15.71 28.26
C ARG A 180 -4.34 -15.00 26.96
N ARG A 181 -3.47 -15.61 26.14
CA ARG A 181 -3.10 -15.05 24.84
C ARG A 181 -4.33 -14.88 23.94
N THR A 182 -5.19 -15.90 23.90
CA THR A 182 -6.38 -15.91 23.05
C THR A 182 -7.39 -14.84 23.48
N ILE A 183 -7.57 -14.64 24.78
CA ILE A 183 -8.36 -13.53 25.35
C ILE A 183 -7.73 -12.19 24.97
N LYS A 184 -6.41 -12.00 25.21
CA LYS A 184 -5.74 -10.72 24.92
C LYS A 184 -5.77 -10.35 23.44
N LEU A 185 -5.68 -11.34 22.54
CA LEU A 185 -5.83 -11.11 21.11
C LEU A 185 -7.25 -10.63 20.74
N SER A 186 -8.29 -11.18 21.39
CA SER A 186 -9.68 -10.72 21.24
C SER A 186 -9.90 -9.30 21.77
N GLU A 187 -9.29 -8.94 22.91
CA GLU A 187 -9.28 -7.55 23.39
C GLU A 187 -8.67 -6.59 22.36
N CYS A 188 -7.55 -6.97 21.76
CA CYS A 188 -6.88 -6.16 20.73
C CYS A 188 -7.71 -6.03 19.44
N TYR A 189 -8.43 -7.09 19.02
CA TYR A 189 -9.39 -7.02 17.90
C TYR A 189 -10.52 -6.01 18.19
N LYS A 190 -11.04 -5.99 19.41
CA LYS A 190 -12.02 -4.98 19.84
C LYS A 190 -11.40 -3.58 19.88
N GLY A 191 -10.20 -3.43 20.43
CA GLY A 191 -9.46 -2.17 20.51
C GLY A 191 -9.23 -1.51 19.15
N PHE A 192 -8.96 -2.32 18.12
CA PHE A 192 -8.83 -1.87 16.73
C PHE A 192 -10.12 -1.20 16.21
N ALA A 193 -11.28 -1.84 16.40
CA ALA A 193 -12.57 -1.29 16.00
C ALA A 193 -12.98 -0.08 16.87
N ASP A 194 -12.63 -0.09 18.15
CA ASP A 194 -12.90 1.00 19.08
C ASP A 194 -12.11 2.29 18.76
N SER A 195 -10.88 2.18 18.22
CA SER A 195 -10.10 3.33 17.73
C SER A 195 -10.77 4.06 16.57
N GLU A 196 -11.29 3.34 15.58
CA GLU A 196 -12.09 3.94 14.47
C GLU A 196 -13.40 4.53 15.00
N ARG A 197 -14.13 3.77 15.82
CA ARG A 197 -15.44 4.14 16.35
C ARG A 197 -15.38 5.41 17.21
N LYS A 198 -14.26 5.66 17.90
CA LYS A 198 -14.05 6.84 18.75
C LYS A 198 -14.09 8.17 17.99
N VAL A 199 -13.64 8.21 16.73
CA VAL A 199 -13.54 9.47 15.97
C VAL A 199 -14.79 9.83 15.16
N ILE A 200 -15.71 8.87 14.97
CA ILE A 200 -16.94 9.06 14.17
C ILE A 200 -17.69 10.35 14.55
N PRO A 201 -17.95 10.69 15.84
CA PRO A 201 -18.71 11.91 16.18
C PRO A 201 -18.03 13.21 15.75
N ILE A 202 -16.70 13.27 15.76
CA ILE A 202 -15.95 14.46 15.35
C ILE A 202 -15.85 14.52 13.81
N ILE A 203 -15.72 13.37 13.15
CA ILE A 203 -15.81 13.27 11.69
C ILE A 203 -17.18 13.75 11.19
N SER A 204 -18.28 13.30 11.81
CA SER A 204 -19.63 13.78 11.50
C SER A 204 -19.75 15.30 11.65
N LYS A 205 -19.22 15.86 12.75
CA LYS A 205 -19.19 17.31 12.96
C LYS A 205 -18.42 18.06 11.86
N CYS A 206 -17.28 17.54 11.39
CA CYS A 206 -16.52 18.18 10.31
C CYS A 206 -17.31 18.18 9.00
N LEU A 207 -18.02 17.09 8.68
CA LEU A 207 -18.91 17.01 7.51
C LEU A 207 -20.10 17.97 7.62
N GLU A 208 -20.71 18.09 8.81
CA GLU A 208 -21.73 19.11 9.10
C GLU A 208 -21.18 20.53 8.92
N GLY A 209 -19.96 20.80 9.38
CA GLY A 209 -19.26 22.07 9.20
C GLY A 209 -19.05 22.44 7.72
N MET A 210 -18.66 21.48 6.88
CA MET A 210 -18.56 21.67 5.43
C MET A 210 -19.93 22.01 4.79
N ILE A 211 -21.00 21.31 5.20
CA ILE A 211 -22.36 21.58 4.72
C ILE A 211 -22.86 22.97 5.17
N LEU A 212 -22.55 23.38 6.41
CA LEU A 212 -22.89 24.72 6.90
C LEU A 212 -22.08 25.82 6.20
N ALA A 213 -20.80 25.57 5.90
CA ALA A 213 -19.98 26.47 5.10
C ALA A 213 -20.56 26.66 3.69
N ALA A 214 -20.92 25.58 2.99
CA ALA A 214 -21.58 25.66 1.69
C ALA A 214 -22.91 26.45 1.74
N LYS A 215 -23.69 26.29 2.81
CA LYS A 215 -24.93 27.05 3.07
C LYS A 215 -24.72 28.51 3.49
N SER A 216 -23.47 28.97 3.67
CA SER A 216 -23.13 30.36 4.04
C SER A 216 -22.77 31.25 2.85
N VAL A 217 -22.80 30.71 1.63
CA VAL A 217 -22.66 31.48 0.39
C VAL A 217 -23.95 32.28 0.15
N ASP A 218 -23.81 33.54 -0.24
CA ASP A 218 -24.88 34.51 -0.42
C ASP A 218 -24.57 35.36 -1.66
N GLU A 219 -25.22 35.03 -2.78
CA GLU A 219 -25.01 35.66 -4.08
C GLU A 219 -25.42 37.14 -4.11
N HIS A 220 -26.38 37.54 -3.26
CA HIS A 220 -26.80 38.93 -3.14
C HIS A 220 -25.77 39.76 -2.37
N ARG A 221 -25.22 39.22 -1.28
CA ARG A 221 -24.08 39.84 -0.55
C ARG A 221 -22.84 39.91 -1.43
N ASP A 222 -22.49 38.83 -2.14
CA ASP A 222 -21.33 38.82 -3.04
C ASP A 222 -21.50 39.85 -4.17
N SER A 223 -22.69 39.95 -4.76
CA SER A 223 -23.01 40.99 -5.75
C SER A 223 -22.93 42.42 -5.18
N GLN A 224 -23.41 42.64 -3.95
CA GLN A 224 -23.31 43.95 -3.29
C GLN A 224 -21.85 44.33 -2.99
N LEU A 225 -21.00 43.37 -2.60
CA LEU A 225 -19.57 43.61 -2.43
C LEU A 225 -18.89 44.05 -3.74
N VAL A 226 -19.26 43.49 -4.89
CA VAL A 226 -18.79 43.98 -6.20
C VAL A 226 -19.21 45.44 -6.43
N ILE A 227 -20.48 45.77 -6.15
CA ILE A 227 -20.97 47.15 -6.29
C ILE A 227 -20.21 48.10 -5.36
N ASP A 228 -20.04 47.76 -4.09
CA ASP A 228 -19.38 48.62 -3.10
C ASP A 228 -17.88 48.81 -3.39
N CYS A 229 -17.21 47.81 -3.97
CA CYS A 229 -15.80 47.91 -4.38
C CYS A 229 -15.58 48.69 -5.69
N PHE A 230 -16.48 48.58 -6.67
CA PHE A 230 -16.24 49.07 -8.04
C PHE A 230 -17.16 50.21 -8.51
N LYS A 231 -18.15 50.64 -7.71
CA LYS A 231 -19.00 51.80 -8.02
C LYS A 231 -18.18 53.09 -8.06
N SER A 232 -17.90 53.55 -9.28
CA SER A 232 -17.09 54.74 -9.58
C SER A 232 -17.69 56.09 -9.11
N GLY A 233 -18.95 56.10 -8.66
CA GLY A 233 -19.70 57.32 -8.38
C GLY A 233 -20.09 58.12 -9.63
N PHE A 234 -19.85 57.60 -10.83
CA PHE A 234 -20.21 58.24 -12.09
C PHE A 234 -21.71 58.07 -12.38
N GLU A 235 -22.42 59.17 -12.58
CA GLU A 235 -23.80 59.15 -13.08
C GLU A 235 -23.81 59.05 -14.62
N PRO A 236 -24.76 58.33 -15.23
CA PRO A 236 -24.88 58.28 -16.69
C PRO A 236 -25.01 59.68 -17.30
N PRO A 237 -24.41 59.96 -18.47
CA PRO A 237 -24.55 61.26 -19.11
C PRO A 237 -26.02 61.55 -19.43
N GLY A 238 -26.52 62.70 -18.99
CA GLY A 238 -27.83 63.21 -19.42
C GLY A 238 -27.83 63.63 -20.89
N ASP A 239 -29.01 63.91 -21.42
CA ASP A 239 -29.19 64.35 -22.80
C ASP A 239 -28.34 65.59 -23.13
N PHE A 240 -27.73 65.61 -24.31
CA PHE A 240 -27.00 66.78 -24.78
C PHE A 240 -27.99 67.95 -25.01
N PRO A 241 -27.72 69.15 -24.45
CA PRO A 241 -28.59 70.30 -24.65
C PRO A 241 -28.57 70.73 -26.12
N PHE A 242 -29.72 71.18 -26.62
CA PHE A 242 -29.83 71.73 -27.96
C PHE A 242 -29.09 73.08 -28.07
N GLU A 243 -28.04 73.12 -28.91
CA GLU A 243 -27.30 74.35 -29.20
C GLU A 243 -28.08 75.21 -30.20
N ASP A 244 -28.89 76.14 -29.69
CA ASP A 244 -29.68 77.08 -30.50
C ASP A 244 -28.82 78.19 -31.13
N TYR A 245 -28.20 77.88 -32.27
CA TYR A 245 -27.45 78.82 -33.09
C TYR A 245 -28.31 79.92 -33.75
N SER A 246 -29.64 79.94 -33.58
CA SER A 246 -30.46 81.04 -34.11
C SER A 246 -30.30 82.35 -33.31
N GLN A 247 -29.79 82.27 -32.07
CA GLN A 247 -29.59 83.43 -31.21
C GLN A 247 -28.28 84.19 -31.53
N ASN A 248 -28.37 84.96 -32.62
CA ASN A 248 -27.55 86.11 -32.99
C ASN A 248 -26.11 85.89 -33.47
N ILE A 249 -25.96 85.90 -34.81
CA ILE A 249 -24.73 86.40 -35.45
C ILE A 249 -24.68 87.93 -35.29
N TYR A 250 -24.03 88.43 -34.23
CA TYR A 250 -23.61 89.85 -34.15
C TYR A 250 -22.09 90.00 -34.18
N ARG A 251 -21.58 90.50 -35.32
CA ARG A 251 -20.38 91.35 -35.36
C ARG A 251 -20.72 92.69 -34.69
N THR A 252 -19.84 93.43 -34.02
CA THR A 252 -18.41 93.28 -33.62
C THR A 252 -18.13 94.40 -32.61
N ILE A 253 -16.98 94.38 -31.91
CA ILE A 253 -15.97 95.47 -31.83
C ILE A 253 -15.00 95.17 -30.68
N SER A 254 -13.71 95.35 -30.93
CA SER A 254 -12.68 95.53 -29.91
C SER A 254 -12.16 96.97 -29.98
N ASP A 255 -11.76 97.49 -28.81
CA ASP A 255 -10.68 98.48 -28.54
C ASP A 255 -11.12 99.56 -27.52
N GLY A 256 -10.15 100.30 -26.97
CA GLY A 256 -10.43 101.62 -26.38
C GLY A 256 -10.23 101.78 -24.86
N THR A 257 -8.97 101.80 -24.43
CA THR A 257 -8.48 102.26 -23.11
C THR A 257 -8.95 103.66 -22.63
N ILE A 258 -8.83 103.88 -21.31
CA ILE A 258 -8.45 105.11 -20.57
C ILE A 258 -9.53 106.01 -19.88
N SER A 259 -9.19 106.39 -18.63
CA SER A 259 -9.64 107.52 -17.78
C SER A 259 -10.72 107.35 -16.68
N THR A 260 -10.32 107.84 -15.50
CA THR A 260 -10.92 107.94 -14.14
C THR A 260 -11.63 109.33 -13.96
N PRO A 261 -12.31 109.74 -12.83
CA PRO A 261 -11.87 109.49 -11.43
C PRO A 261 -12.85 109.61 -10.21
N LYS A 262 -12.26 109.39 -9.00
CA LYS A 262 -12.72 109.75 -7.62
C LYS A 262 -13.91 108.96 -7.04
N GLN A 263 -14.08 108.73 -5.72
CA GLN A 263 -13.30 108.82 -4.44
C GLN A 263 -14.22 108.13 -3.37
N GLU A 264 -13.86 107.34 -2.33
CA GLU A 264 -12.66 106.69 -1.73
C GLU A 264 -13.16 105.45 -0.91
N GLY A 265 -12.38 104.59 -0.22
CA GLY A 265 -10.94 104.50 0.06
C GLY A 265 -10.60 103.33 1.01
N MET A 266 -9.30 103.11 1.26
CA MET A 266 -8.69 102.04 2.11
C MET A 266 -8.92 100.58 1.70
N ARG A 267 -7.97 99.63 1.86
CA ARG A 267 -6.50 99.63 1.75
C ARG A 267 -6.00 98.18 1.92
N ILE A 268 -5.07 97.72 1.06
CA ILE A 268 -3.93 96.81 1.34
C ILE A 268 -4.24 95.33 1.76
N ASP A 269 -3.58 94.29 1.21
CA ASP A 269 -2.94 94.13 -0.11
C ASP A 269 -2.66 92.64 -0.44
N THR A 270 -2.18 92.42 -1.66
CA THR A 270 -1.56 91.23 -2.31
C THR A 270 -0.48 90.45 -1.52
N LYS A 271 0.11 89.31 -1.94
CA LYS A 271 0.34 88.58 -3.25
C LYS A 271 0.48 87.06 -2.93
N THR A 272 0.90 86.06 -3.73
CA THR A 272 1.52 85.83 -5.07
C THR A 272 1.27 84.33 -5.45
N THR A 273 1.58 83.76 -6.62
CA THR A 273 0.97 83.88 -7.98
C THR A 273 1.38 82.66 -8.84
N VAL A 274 0.47 82.10 -9.67
CA VAL A 274 0.75 81.24 -10.87
C VAL A 274 1.32 79.82 -10.60
N GLY A 275 1.06 78.76 -11.39
CA GLY A 275 0.07 78.55 -12.47
C GLY A 275 0.57 77.74 -13.69
N LYS A 276 -0.33 76.96 -14.33
CA LYS A 276 -0.26 76.32 -15.68
C LYS A 276 0.93 75.40 -16.06
N ALA A 277 0.63 74.13 -16.43
CA ALA A 277 1.15 73.46 -17.64
C ALA A 277 0.39 72.16 -17.98
N LYS A 278 0.60 71.57 -19.17
CA LYS A 278 -0.08 70.35 -19.66
C LYS A 278 0.90 69.18 -19.90
N GLY A 279 0.52 67.97 -19.45
CA GLY A 279 0.54 66.76 -20.28
C GLY A 279 1.71 65.74 -20.23
N LYS A 280 1.38 64.52 -20.67
CA LYS A 280 2.23 63.40 -21.16
C LYS A 280 3.11 62.61 -20.17
N LEU A 281 2.54 61.51 -19.66
CA LEU A 281 2.95 60.11 -19.92
C LEU A 281 4.46 59.80 -20.16
N TRP A 282 5.12 59.10 -19.22
CA TRP A 282 5.76 57.76 -19.38
C TRP A 282 6.44 57.28 -18.06
N LEU A 283 7.07 56.09 -18.07
CA LEU A 283 7.45 55.28 -16.90
C LEU A 283 8.95 55.33 -16.48
N PHE A 284 9.21 54.82 -15.27
CA PHE A 284 10.50 54.40 -14.66
C PHE A 284 11.51 55.48 -14.20
N GLY A 285 11.89 55.45 -12.91
CA GLY A 285 12.86 56.38 -12.32
C GLY A 285 13.33 56.09 -10.87
N LYS A 286 14.02 54.95 -10.66
CA LYS A 286 14.99 54.58 -9.57
C LYS A 286 14.81 55.09 -8.10
N LYS A 287 15.05 54.17 -7.14
CA LYS A 287 15.20 54.44 -5.69
C LYS A 287 16.44 55.30 -5.36
N PRO A 288 16.42 56.00 -4.21
CA PRO A 288 17.58 55.99 -3.30
C PRO A 288 17.24 55.64 -1.82
N LYS A 289 18.27 55.28 -1.07
CA LYS A 289 18.37 55.07 0.40
C LYS A 289 19.88 55.06 0.77
N PRO A 290 20.28 55.22 2.04
CA PRO A 290 19.65 55.91 3.17
C PRO A 290 20.60 56.94 3.84
N GLN A 291 20.16 57.64 4.88
CA GLN A 291 21.04 58.26 5.89
C GLN A 291 20.46 58.13 7.31
N SER A 292 21.34 58.06 8.31
CA SER A 292 21.06 58.04 9.76
C SER A 292 22.23 58.67 10.52
N PRO A 293 21.98 59.36 11.64
CA PRO A 293 22.61 59.02 12.94
C PRO A 293 21.74 59.48 14.16
N PRO A 294 22.19 59.47 15.44
CA PRO A 294 23.28 58.73 16.12
C PRO A 294 22.84 57.94 17.40
N LEU A 295 23.83 57.36 18.11
CA LEU A 295 23.80 56.66 19.42
C LEU A 295 24.09 57.64 20.59
N THR A 296 23.95 57.44 21.92
CA THR A 296 23.36 56.50 22.97
C THR A 296 23.58 57.24 24.34
N PRO A 297 23.78 56.68 25.58
CA PRO A 297 23.48 55.39 26.27
C PRO A 297 22.84 55.55 27.69
N THR A 298 22.81 54.46 28.50
CA THR A 298 22.74 54.34 30.01
C THR A 298 21.49 53.60 30.55
N SER A 299 21.49 52.73 31.59
CA SER A 299 22.45 51.75 32.17
C SER A 299 21.75 50.92 33.31
N LEU A 300 22.46 49.94 33.90
CA LEU A 300 22.17 49.12 35.12
C LEU A 300 21.24 47.89 34.94
N TYR A 301 21.68 46.62 35.14
CA TYR A 301 22.17 45.85 36.33
C TYR A 301 21.04 45.49 37.33
N THR A 302 20.84 44.27 37.88
CA THR A 302 21.58 42.96 38.01
C THR A 302 20.59 41.76 37.78
N SER A 303 20.88 40.46 37.55
CA SER A 303 22.06 39.56 37.42
C SER A 303 22.42 38.59 38.58
N SER A 304 21.97 37.31 38.57
CA SER A 304 22.64 36.15 39.23
C SER A 304 22.32 34.77 38.61
N THR A 305 23.32 33.86 38.65
CA THR A 305 23.37 32.45 38.14
C THR A 305 23.99 31.56 39.27
N PRO A 306 24.67 30.37 39.16
CA PRO A 306 25.18 29.50 38.05
C PRO A 306 24.77 28.00 38.20
N ASN A 307 25.27 26.94 37.53
CA ASN A 307 26.41 26.61 36.62
C ASN A 307 25.86 25.92 35.33
N GLY A 308 26.55 25.62 34.21
CA GLY A 308 27.95 25.27 33.88
C GLY A 308 28.01 23.78 33.42
N SER A 309 28.71 23.32 32.37
CA SER A 309 29.78 23.92 31.54
C SER A 309 29.82 23.33 30.09
N GLN A 310 30.89 23.60 29.32
CA GLN A 310 31.01 23.60 27.85
C GLN A 310 31.22 22.23 27.13
N TYR A 311 31.04 22.24 25.79
CA TYR A 311 31.44 21.19 24.82
C TYR A 311 32.98 21.17 24.55
N PRO A 312 33.53 20.17 23.83
CA PRO A 312 33.61 20.26 22.36
C PRO A 312 33.32 18.95 21.58
N ILE A 313 33.29 19.05 20.24
CA ILE A 313 33.03 17.96 19.27
C ILE A 313 34.35 17.38 18.73
N PHE A 314 34.42 16.06 18.47
CA PHE A 314 35.32 15.47 17.46
C PHE A 314 34.77 14.15 16.86
N SER A 315 35.26 13.80 15.66
CA SER A 315 34.81 12.70 14.81
C SER A 315 35.55 11.38 15.06
N ILE A 316 34.89 10.22 14.85
CA ILE A 316 35.54 8.90 14.78
C ILE A 316 34.95 8.06 13.63
N GLU A 317 35.83 7.30 12.98
CA GLU A 317 35.61 6.41 11.82
C GLU A 317 35.54 4.92 12.26
N PRO A 318 34.72 4.04 11.65
CA PRO A 318 34.63 2.64 12.05
C PRO A 318 35.75 1.78 11.44
N VAL A 319 36.63 1.22 12.28
CA VAL A 319 37.74 0.36 11.84
C VAL A 319 37.30 -1.11 11.69
N HIS A 320 37.62 -1.72 10.55
CA HIS A 320 37.45 -3.16 10.32
C HIS A 320 38.34 -4.01 11.25
N TYR A 321 37.84 -5.16 11.71
CA TYR A 321 38.69 -6.34 11.87
C TYR A 321 37.97 -7.64 11.49
N CYS A 322 38.75 -8.65 11.11
CA CYS A 322 38.28 -9.89 10.50
C CYS A 322 38.51 -11.10 11.43
N MET A 323 37.56 -12.03 11.45
CA MET A 323 37.81 -13.45 11.74
C MET A 323 36.99 -14.30 10.76
N SER A 324 37.61 -15.35 10.21
CA SER A 324 37.07 -16.13 9.09
C SER A 324 36.92 -17.63 9.41
N ASP A 325 35.96 -18.25 8.73
CA ASP A 325 35.82 -19.67 8.40
C ASP A 325 36.33 -20.76 9.37
N ILE A 326 35.37 -21.48 9.97
CA ILE A 326 35.37 -22.96 9.89
C ILE A 326 34.02 -23.43 9.35
N LYS A 327 34.06 -24.33 8.35
CA LYS A 327 32.88 -24.92 7.70
C LYS A 327 32.57 -26.30 8.30
N THR A 328 31.28 -26.64 8.42
CA THR A 328 30.62 -27.91 7.96
C THR A 328 29.35 -28.21 8.78
N GLY A 329 28.40 -28.96 8.18
CA GLY A 329 27.22 -29.51 8.87
C GLY A 329 25.87 -29.04 8.32
N LYS A 330 25.29 -29.80 7.37
CA LYS A 330 23.87 -29.66 6.98
C LYS A 330 23.01 -30.56 7.88
N PRO A 331 21.94 -30.08 8.54
CA PRO A 331 20.94 -30.95 9.14
C PRO A 331 20.08 -31.62 8.05
N ARG A 332 19.62 -32.85 8.30
CA ARG A 332 18.84 -33.67 7.35
C ARG A 332 17.50 -34.04 7.99
N ILE A 333 16.39 -33.56 7.41
CA ILE A 333 15.02 -33.85 7.86
C ILE A 333 14.39 -34.87 6.91
N PRO A 334 13.79 -35.94 7.44
CA PRO A 334 12.37 -36.24 7.16
C PRO A 334 11.62 -36.68 8.44
N SER A 335 10.29 -36.61 8.56
CA SER A 335 9.23 -36.10 7.66
C SER A 335 8.02 -35.63 8.48
N PHE A 336 7.10 -34.90 7.84
CA PHE A 336 5.79 -34.57 8.40
C PHE A 336 4.79 -35.73 8.21
N ARG A 337 3.81 -35.86 9.11
CA ARG A 337 2.48 -36.42 8.78
C ARG A 337 1.44 -35.30 8.85
N SER A 338 0.73 -35.09 7.75
CA SER A 338 -0.33 -34.08 7.64
C SER A 338 -1.65 -34.57 8.23
N LEU A 339 -2.39 -33.70 8.90
CA LEU A 339 -3.79 -33.90 9.25
C LEU A 339 -4.59 -32.62 8.93
N LYS A 340 -5.27 -32.60 7.78
CA LYS A 340 -6.18 -31.51 7.39
C LYS A 340 -7.60 -31.80 7.91
N ARG A 341 -7.95 -31.18 9.04
CA ARG A 341 -9.32 -30.78 9.41
C ARG A 341 -9.20 -29.51 10.28
N GLY A 342 -10.01 -28.46 10.11
CA GLY A 342 -10.98 -28.23 9.05
C GLY A 342 -12.02 -27.21 9.49
N TYR A 343 -11.86 -25.95 9.09
CA TYR A 343 -12.84 -24.88 9.34
C TYR A 343 -13.00 -24.03 8.08
N PHE A 344 -14.24 -23.79 7.68
CA PHE A 344 -14.61 -22.82 6.66
C PHE A 344 -14.66 -21.42 7.29
N CYS A 345 -14.01 -20.44 6.69
CA CYS A 345 -14.48 -19.06 6.74
C CYS A 345 -14.04 -18.30 5.48
N LEU A 346 -15.03 -17.68 4.84
CA LEU A 346 -15.00 -16.79 3.68
C LEU A 346 -13.64 -16.17 3.30
N GLN A 347 -13.00 -16.74 2.28
CA GLN A 347 -12.20 -15.99 1.33
C GLN A 347 -12.48 -16.57 -0.06
N GLY A 348 -12.77 -15.72 -1.05
CA GLY A 348 -12.99 -16.16 -2.42
C GLY A 348 -11.75 -16.85 -3.00
N PRO A 349 -11.90 -17.78 -3.96
CA PRO A 349 -10.74 -18.45 -4.55
C PRO A 349 -9.84 -17.41 -5.22
N ALA A 350 -8.58 -17.35 -4.77
CA ALA A 350 -7.54 -16.67 -5.54
C ALA A 350 -7.46 -17.34 -6.91
N LEU A 351 -7.37 -16.54 -7.98
CA LEU A 351 -7.37 -17.03 -9.37
C LEU A 351 -6.15 -17.91 -9.63
N GLU A 352 -6.33 -19.23 -9.46
CA GLU A 352 -5.30 -20.27 -9.51
C GLU A 352 -4.58 -20.34 -10.87
N ASP A 353 -5.24 -19.84 -11.91
CA ASP A 353 -4.77 -19.83 -13.30
C ASP A 353 -3.79 -18.69 -13.62
N PHE A 354 -3.55 -17.78 -12.67
CA PHE A 354 -2.74 -16.57 -12.80
C PHE A 354 -3.22 -15.59 -13.91
N SER A 355 -4.53 -15.58 -14.22
CA SER A 355 -5.16 -14.66 -15.18
C SER A 355 -4.89 -13.16 -14.95
N HIS A 356 -4.60 -12.77 -13.72
CA HIS A 356 -4.27 -11.40 -13.30
C HIS A 356 -2.82 -10.95 -13.62
N LEU A 357 -2.00 -11.79 -14.26
CA LEU A 357 -0.62 -11.48 -14.62
C LEU A 357 -0.45 -11.33 -16.14
N PRO A 358 0.42 -10.40 -16.62
CA PRO A 358 0.76 -10.29 -18.04
C PRO A 358 1.23 -11.65 -18.62
N PRO A 359 0.89 -12.00 -19.87
CA PRO A 359 1.14 -13.34 -20.44
C PRO A 359 2.56 -13.89 -20.25
N GLU A 360 3.59 -13.04 -20.37
CA GLU A 360 4.99 -13.44 -20.18
C GLU A 360 5.28 -13.85 -18.72
N GLN A 361 4.73 -13.10 -17.76
CA GLN A 361 4.83 -13.42 -16.34
C GLN A 361 3.94 -14.62 -15.97
N ARG A 362 2.75 -14.70 -16.56
CA ARG A 362 1.79 -15.81 -16.41
C ARG A 362 2.41 -17.13 -16.89
N ARG A 363 2.99 -17.16 -18.09
CA ARG A 363 3.72 -18.33 -18.64
C ARG A 363 4.88 -18.72 -17.73
N LYS A 364 5.69 -17.76 -17.29
CA LYS A 364 6.81 -18.01 -16.37
C LYS A 364 6.36 -18.54 -14.99
N LYS A 365 5.20 -18.11 -14.49
CA LYS A 365 4.62 -18.60 -13.22
C LYS A 365 4.00 -19.98 -13.35
N LEU A 366 3.27 -20.25 -14.44
CA LEU A 366 2.73 -21.57 -14.75
C LEU A 366 3.87 -22.58 -14.97
N GLN A 367 4.92 -22.24 -15.72
CA GLN A 367 6.10 -23.10 -15.86
C GLN A 367 6.76 -23.37 -14.50
N GLN A 368 7.03 -22.32 -13.70
CA GLN A 368 7.58 -22.48 -12.34
C GLN A 368 6.70 -23.39 -11.45
N ARG A 369 5.38 -23.38 -11.65
CA ARG A 369 4.42 -24.22 -10.94
C ARG A 369 4.44 -25.68 -11.45
N ILE A 370 4.57 -25.89 -12.75
CA ILE A 370 4.74 -27.21 -13.38
C ILE A 370 6.07 -27.84 -12.95
N ASP A 371 7.17 -27.09 -12.91
CA ASP A 371 8.49 -27.55 -12.44
C ASP A 371 8.45 -27.97 -10.96
N GLU A 372 7.74 -27.22 -10.12
CA GLU A 372 7.50 -27.53 -8.70
C GLU A 372 6.70 -28.82 -8.53
N LEU A 373 5.57 -28.96 -9.24
CA LEU A 373 4.70 -30.13 -9.18
C LEU A 373 5.39 -31.39 -9.72
N ASN A 374 6.16 -31.29 -10.81
CA ASN A 374 6.95 -32.39 -11.33
C ASN A 374 8.04 -32.85 -10.35
N ARG A 375 8.68 -31.92 -9.63
CA ARG A 375 9.65 -32.26 -8.58
C ARG A 375 9.01 -32.98 -7.40
N GLU A 376 7.76 -32.65 -7.05
CA GLU A 376 7.01 -33.36 -6.00
C GLU A 376 6.48 -34.72 -6.48
N LEU A 377 6.10 -34.83 -7.76
CA LEU A 377 5.73 -36.10 -8.40
C LEU A 377 6.92 -37.08 -8.46
N GLN A 378 8.13 -36.58 -8.71
CA GLN A 378 9.34 -37.40 -8.65
C GLN A 378 9.59 -37.93 -7.23
N LYS A 379 9.42 -37.12 -6.18
CA LYS A 379 9.57 -37.59 -4.78
C LYS A 379 8.57 -38.71 -4.43
N GLU A 380 7.30 -38.58 -4.81
CA GLU A 380 6.31 -39.65 -4.58
C GLU A 380 6.62 -40.89 -5.46
N THR A 381 7.23 -40.71 -6.63
CA THR A 381 7.74 -41.83 -7.46
C THR A 381 8.91 -42.55 -6.77
N ASP A 382 9.91 -41.81 -6.28
CA ASP A 382 11.05 -42.36 -5.53
C ASP A 382 10.57 -43.08 -4.25
N GLN A 383 9.57 -42.51 -3.57
CA GLN A 383 8.94 -43.10 -2.38
C GLN A 383 8.17 -44.39 -2.73
N LYS A 384 7.44 -44.41 -3.85
CA LYS A 384 6.76 -45.62 -4.36
C LYS A 384 7.76 -46.73 -4.64
N ASP A 385 8.86 -46.42 -5.34
CA ASP A 385 9.90 -47.40 -5.68
C ASP A 385 10.64 -47.91 -4.44
N ALA A 386 10.85 -47.06 -3.43
CA ALA A 386 11.38 -47.48 -2.14
C ALA A 386 10.40 -48.41 -1.38
N LEU A 387 9.09 -48.12 -1.41
CA LEU A 387 8.05 -48.98 -0.82
C LEU A 387 7.95 -50.33 -1.54
N ILE A 388 8.07 -50.36 -2.87
CA ILE A 388 8.09 -51.61 -3.67
C ILE A 388 9.32 -52.46 -3.31
N LYS A 389 10.51 -51.85 -3.23
CA LYS A 389 11.75 -52.55 -2.84
C LYS A 389 11.67 -53.07 -1.39
N MET A 390 11.07 -52.31 -0.48
CA MET A 390 10.86 -52.78 0.90
C MET A 390 9.83 -53.92 0.98
N LYS A 391 8.80 -53.92 0.13
CA LYS A 391 7.85 -55.02 0.00
C LYS A 391 8.53 -56.31 -0.49
N ASP A 392 9.35 -56.22 -1.53
CA ASP A 392 10.16 -57.34 -2.05
C ASP A 392 11.11 -57.93 -1.00
N VAL A 393 11.72 -57.08 -0.14
CA VAL A 393 12.54 -57.53 0.99
C VAL A 393 11.71 -58.27 2.05
N TYR A 394 10.49 -57.81 2.34
CA TYR A 394 9.58 -58.49 3.28
C TYR A 394 9.03 -59.81 2.70
N GLU A 395 8.76 -59.88 1.40
CA GLU A 395 8.29 -61.10 0.71
C GLU A 395 9.38 -62.19 0.69
N LYS A 396 10.66 -61.79 0.58
CA LYS A 396 11.81 -62.72 0.60
C LYS A 396 12.26 -63.10 2.01
N ASN A 397 12.20 -62.18 2.97
CA ASN A 397 12.62 -62.41 4.36
C ASN A 397 11.48 -62.09 5.35
N PRO A 398 10.53 -63.02 5.60
CA PRO A 398 9.36 -62.77 6.46
C PRO A 398 9.68 -62.32 7.90
N GLN A 399 10.90 -62.57 8.39
CA GLN A 399 11.38 -62.09 9.69
C GLN A 399 11.63 -60.57 9.76
N MET A 400 11.65 -59.88 8.61
CA MET A 400 11.92 -58.43 8.53
C MET A 400 10.66 -57.56 8.59
N GLY A 401 9.48 -58.14 8.33
CA GLY A 401 8.19 -57.45 8.32
C GLY A 401 7.15 -58.15 7.45
N ASP A 402 5.88 -57.76 7.58
CA ASP A 402 4.78 -58.23 6.74
C ASP A 402 4.66 -57.36 5.46
N PRO A 403 4.71 -57.93 4.24
CA PRO A 403 4.49 -57.21 2.99
C PRO A 403 3.16 -56.45 2.91
N SER A 404 2.12 -56.98 3.56
CA SER A 404 0.75 -56.44 3.53
C SER A 404 0.65 -55.10 4.27
N SER A 405 1.42 -54.94 5.35
CA SER A 405 1.51 -53.70 6.14
C SER A 405 1.91 -52.46 5.32
N LEU A 406 2.61 -52.64 4.19
CA LEU A 406 3.04 -51.56 3.31
C LEU A 406 1.97 -51.15 2.29
N GLN A 407 0.99 -52.03 2.03
CA GLN A 407 -0.03 -51.83 1.00
C GLN A 407 -0.84 -50.53 1.17
N PRO A 408 -1.29 -50.12 2.38
CA PRO A 408 -2.01 -48.85 2.55
C PRO A 408 -1.17 -47.62 2.19
N LYS A 409 0.13 -47.61 2.52
CA LYS A 409 1.04 -46.50 2.21
C LYS A 409 1.35 -46.43 0.71
N LEU A 410 1.45 -47.57 0.05
CA LEU A 410 1.64 -47.67 -1.39
C LEU A 410 0.42 -47.16 -2.16
N THR A 411 -0.80 -47.50 -1.71
CA THR A 411 -2.06 -46.93 -2.25
C THR A 411 -2.18 -45.42 -1.99
N GLU A 412 -1.80 -44.94 -0.80
CA GLU A 412 -1.79 -43.50 -0.47
C GLU A 412 -0.86 -42.71 -1.40
N THR A 413 0.37 -43.19 -1.61
CA THR A 413 1.35 -42.58 -2.52
C THR A 413 0.86 -42.62 -3.97
N MET A 414 0.25 -43.71 -4.44
CA MET A 414 -0.35 -43.73 -5.79
C MET A 414 -1.43 -42.65 -5.96
N SER A 415 -2.35 -42.52 -4.99
CA SER A 415 -3.38 -41.46 -5.03
C SER A 415 -2.78 -40.03 -4.98
N ASN A 416 -1.65 -39.84 -4.28
CA ASN A 416 -0.92 -38.57 -4.31
C ASN A 416 -0.29 -38.31 -5.69
N MET A 417 0.31 -39.32 -6.33
CA MET A 417 0.88 -39.20 -7.69
C MET A 417 -0.20 -38.84 -8.72
N ASP A 418 -1.36 -39.48 -8.67
CA ASP A 418 -2.44 -39.21 -9.63
C ASP A 418 -3.03 -37.80 -9.45
N ARG A 419 -3.19 -37.32 -8.20
CA ARG A 419 -3.57 -35.92 -7.93
C ARG A 419 -2.52 -34.92 -8.43
N LEU A 420 -1.23 -35.22 -8.27
CA LEU A 420 -0.14 -34.36 -8.77
C LEU A 420 -0.16 -34.30 -10.31
N ARG A 421 -0.39 -35.43 -10.99
CA ARG A 421 -0.54 -35.50 -12.45
C ARG A 421 -1.73 -34.69 -12.96
N MET A 422 -2.88 -34.75 -12.29
CA MET A 422 -4.04 -33.93 -12.65
C MET A 422 -3.75 -32.43 -12.51
N GLU A 423 -3.08 -32.01 -11.43
CA GLU A 423 -2.70 -30.60 -11.24
C GLU A 423 -1.62 -30.15 -12.24
N ILE A 424 -0.68 -31.01 -12.62
CA ILE A 424 0.28 -30.73 -13.71
C ILE A 424 -0.47 -30.48 -15.02
N HIS A 425 -1.32 -31.43 -15.46
CA HIS A 425 -2.11 -31.30 -16.69
C HIS A 425 -3.02 -30.06 -16.70
N LYS A 426 -3.58 -29.68 -15.54
CA LYS A 426 -4.37 -28.44 -15.38
C LYS A 426 -3.52 -27.18 -15.62
N ASN A 427 -2.29 -27.15 -15.11
CA ASN A 427 -1.36 -26.03 -15.33
C ASN A 427 -0.77 -26.04 -16.76
N GLU A 428 -0.53 -27.21 -17.36
CA GLU A 428 -0.10 -27.37 -18.75
C GLU A 428 -1.18 -26.89 -19.73
N ALA A 429 -2.47 -27.14 -19.46
CA ALA A 429 -3.57 -26.59 -20.24
C ALA A 429 -3.57 -25.05 -20.21
N TRP A 430 -3.47 -24.44 -19.02
CA TRP A 430 -3.36 -22.98 -18.88
C TRP A 430 -2.09 -22.41 -19.54
N LEU A 431 -0.97 -23.14 -19.52
CA LEU A 431 0.25 -22.75 -20.23
C LEU A 431 0.01 -22.73 -21.75
N SER A 432 -0.62 -23.78 -22.28
CA SER A 432 -0.97 -23.90 -23.69
C SER A 432 -2.00 -22.86 -24.16
N GLU A 433 -2.96 -22.46 -23.31
CA GLU A 433 -3.86 -21.32 -23.59
C GLU A 433 -3.12 -19.99 -23.74
N VAL A 434 -2.07 -19.77 -22.95
CA VAL A 434 -1.22 -18.56 -23.03
C VAL A 434 -0.34 -18.61 -24.28
N GLU A 435 0.30 -19.74 -24.57
CA GLU A 435 1.17 -19.93 -25.73
C GLU A 435 0.38 -19.91 -27.06
N GLY A 436 -0.80 -20.52 -27.10
CA GLY A 436 -1.68 -20.56 -28.28
C GLY A 436 -2.16 -19.17 -28.71
N LYS A 437 -2.41 -18.26 -27.75
CA LYS A 437 -2.76 -16.85 -28.04
C LYS A 437 -1.59 -16.06 -28.64
N VAL A 438 -0.35 -16.41 -28.30
CA VAL A 438 0.86 -15.84 -28.93
C VAL A 438 1.05 -16.43 -30.34
N ALA A 439 0.97 -17.76 -30.48
CA ALA A 439 1.12 -18.45 -31.77
C ALA A 439 0.11 -17.97 -32.83
N ALA A 440 -1.17 -17.82 -32.45
CA ALA A 440 -2.25 -17.39 -33.36
C ALA A 440 -2.06 -15.97 -33.94
N ARG A 441 -1.18 -15.13 -33.38
CA ARG A 441 -0.79 -13.83 -33.94
C ARG A 441 0.37 -13.94 -34.95
N SER A 442 1.17 -15.00 -34.92
CA SER A 442 2.39 -15.14 -35.75
C SER A 442 2.10 -15.52 -37.21
N ASP A 443 0.99 -16.21 -37.50
CA ASP A 443 0.68 -16.75 -38.84
C ASP A 443 -0.04 -15.77 -39.80
N ARG A 444 -0.20 -14.50 -39.44
CA ARG A 444 -0.93 -13.51 -40.27
C ARG A 444 -0.04 -12.44 -40.91
N ARG A 445 0.50 -12.82 -42.08
CA ARG A 445 1.12 -12.01 -43.17
C ARG A 445 2.62 -11.72 -42.99
N HIS A 446 3.50 -12.19 -43.88
CA HIS A 446 3.47 -11.80 -45.30
C HIS A 446 3.86 -12.91 -46.29
N SER A 447 3.28 -12.84 -47.49
CA SER A 447 3.80 -13.45 -48.72
C SER A 447 3.63 -12.46 -49.87
N SER A 448 4.73 -12.16 -50.55
CA SER A 448 4.86 -11.20 -51.66
C SER A 448 6.32 -11.34 -52.18
N ASP A 449 6.61 -11.44 -53.48
CA ASP A 449 5.75 -11.24 -54.64
C ASP A 449 6.36 -11.77 -55.98
N ILE A 450 5.63 -11.61 -57.10
CA ILE A 450 6.09 -11.54 -58.53
C ILE A 450 6.22 -12.84 -59.38
N ASN A 451 5.19 -13.09 -60.22
CA ASN A 451 5.13 -13.43 -61.68
C ASN A 451 6.01 -14.59 -62.26
N HIS A 452 5.57 -15.55 -63.11
CA HIS A 452 4.74 -15.42 -64.34
C HIS A 452 4.48 -16.80 -65.06
N LEU A 453 3.28 -17.01 -65.64
CA LEU A 453 2.93 -17.88 -66.80
C LEU A 453 2.73 -19.43 -66.70
N VAL A 454 1.88 -19.93 -67.63
CA VAL A 454 1.64 -21.31 -68.15
C VAL A 454 0.51 -22.18 -67.54
N THR A 455 -0.56 -22.24 -68.33
CA THR A 455 -1.78 -23.09 -68.40
C THR A 455 -1.72 -24.61 -68.12
N GLN A 456 -2.80 -25.21 -67.57
CA GLN A 456 -3.75 -26.17 -68.22
C GLN A 456 -4.64 -26.99 -67.23
N GLY A 457 -5.82 -27.48 -67.68
CA GLY A 457 -6.75 -28.42 -66.97
C GLY A 457 -7.79 -27.73 -66.05
N ARG A 458 -9.12 -27.97 -66.06
CA ARG A 458 -9.99 -29.19 -66.05
C ARG A 458 -9.90 -30.00 -64.73
N GLU A 459 -10.99 -30.42 -64.08
CA GLU A 459 -12.44 -30.40 -64.44
C GLU A 459 -13.35 -30.36 -63.18
N SER A 460 -14.65 -30.02 -63.34
CA SER A 460 -15.73 -30.08 -62.30
C SER A 460 -16.46 -31.45 -62.37
N PRO A 461 -17.65 -31.76 -61.75
CA PRO A 461 -18.69 -30.99 -61.03
C PRO A 461 -18.94 -31.55 -59.58
N GLU A 462 -20.06 -31.43 -58.83
CA GLU A 462 -21.51 -31.18 -59.06
C GLU A 462 -22.14 -30.68 -57.71
N GLY A 463 -23.04 -29.68 -57.63
CA GLY A 463 -24.52 -29.79 -57.73
C GLY A 463 -25.20 -29.84 -56.33
N SER A 464 -26.39 -29.27 -56.02
CA SER A 464 -27.33 -28.39 -56.74
C SER A 464 -28.44 -27.82 -55.80
N TYR A 465 -29.03 -26.64 -56.13
CA TYR A 465 -30.39 -26.12 -55.75
C TYR A 465 -30.73 -25.87 -54.25
N THR A 466 -31.59 -24.91 -53.80
CA THR A 466 -32.48 -23.83 -54.33
C THR A 466 -32.39 -22.60 -53.38
N ASP A 467 -32.50 -21.31 -53.76
CA ASP A 467 -33.69 -20.52 -54.24
C ASP A 467 -34.83 -20.41 -53.18
N ASP A 468 -35.54 -19.29 -52.92
CA ASP A 468 -35.30 -17.81 -52.86
C ASP A 468 -36.53 -17.19 -52.12
N ALA A 469 -36.42 -16.02 -51.46
CA ALA A 469 -37.57 -15.21 -50.98
C ALA A 469 -37.17 -13.79 -50.49
N ASN A 470 -37.49 -12.76 -51.28
CA ASN A 470 -37.31 -11.34 -50.92
C ASN A 470 -38.48 -10.74 -50.10
N GLN A 471 -38.19 -9.79 -49.20
CA GLN A 471 -38.89 -8.49 -49.15
C GLN A 471 -38.21 -7.42 -48.27
N GLU A 472 -38.14 -6.18 -48.79
CA GLU A 472 -37.75 -4.96 -48.07
C GLU A 472 -38.98 -4.20 -47.53
N VAL A 473 -38.80 -3.27 -46.56
CA VAL A 473 -39.40 -1.91 -46.55
C VAL A 473 -38.87 -1.07 -45.35
N ARG A 474 -38.89 0.27 -45.45
CA ARG A 474 -38.40 1.25 -44.45
C ARG A 474 -39.53 1.80 -43.55
N GLY A 475 -39.22 2.21 -42.30
CA GLY A 475 -39.97 3.29 -41.60
C GLY A 475 -39.99 3.26 -40.04
N PRO A 476 -39.56 4.33 -39.35
CA PRO A 476 -39.80 4.58 -37.90
C PRO A 476 -41.07 5.48 -37.68
N PRO A 477 -41.49 5.92 -36.45
CA PRO A 477 -40.80 5.86 -35.14
C PRO A 477 -41.64 5.57 -33.85
N GLN A 478 -40.90 5.44 -32.73
CA GLN A 478 -41.21 5.91 -31.35
C GLN A 478 -42.22 5.23 -30.38
N GLN A 479 -41.83 5.30 -29.10
CA GLN A 479 -42.61 5.31 -27.84
C GLN A 479 -43.31 4.02 -27.34
N HIS A 480 -42.64 3.33 -26.40
CA HIS A 480 -43.23 2.90 -25.12
C HIS A 480 -42.25 3.16 -23.98
N ALA A 481 -42.75 3.29 -22.74
CA ALA A 481 -42.00 3.84 -21.61
C ALA A 481 -41.44 2.77 -20.63
N HIS A 482 -40.41 3.17 -19.88
CA HIS A 482 -39.77 2.37 -18.83
C HIS A 482 -40.69 2.15 -17.62
N PRO A 483 -40.48 1.05 -16.89
CA PRO A 483 -40.22 1.14 -15.44
C PRO A 483 -38.76 0.76 -15.12
N ASN A 484 -38.22 1.32 -14.04
CA ASN A 484 -36.86 1.06 -13.57
C ASN A 484 -36.70 -0.37 -13.02
N GLU A 485 -35.56 -1.00 -13.24
CA GLU A 485 -34.83 -1.77 -12.22
C GLU A 485 -33.35 -1.93 -12.59
N PHE A 486 -32.46 -1.46 -11.71
CA PHE A 486 -30.99 -1.54 -11.71
C PHE A 486 -30.24 -1.50 -13.07
N ASP A 487 -29.72 -0.31 -13.39
CA ASP A 487 -28.72 -0.09 -14.42
C ASP A 487 -27.33 -0.11 -13.76
N ASP A 488 -26.65 -1.26 -13.80
CA ASP A 488 -25.25 -1.40 -13.33
C ASP A 488 -24.28 -0.90 -14.43
N GLU A 489 -24.40 0.37 -14.82
CA GLU A 489 -23.34 1.07 -15.56
C GLU A 489 -22.13 1.23 -14.63
N PHE A 490 -21.20 0.28 -14.72
CA PHE A 490 -19.86 0.41 -14.16
C PHE A 490 -19.14 1.51 -14.93
N GLU A 491 -19.04 2.72 -14.36
CA GLU A 491 -18.29 3.84 -14.94
C GLU A 491 -16.85 3.38 -15.27
N ASP A 492 -16.38 3.67 -16.48
CA ASP A 492 -15.07 3.24 -17.00
C ASP A 492 -13.90 3.67 -16.08
N ASP A 493 -12.83 2.87 -16.05
CA ASP A 493 -11.58 3.16 -15.33
C ASP A 493 -10.97 4.50 -15.80
N ASP A 494 -11.21 5.59 -15.05
CA ASP A 494 -10.70 6.94 -15.33
C ASP A 494 -9.15 6.91 -15.35
N PRO A 495 -8.50 7.12 -16.52
CA PRO A 495 -7.15 6.60 -16.76
C PRO A 495 -6.08 7.37 -15.97
N LEU A 496 -5.36 6.63 -15.13
CA LEU A 496 -4.41 7.12 -14.10
C LEU A 496 -3.66 8.41 -14.50
N PRO A 497 -3.56 9.41 -13.62
CA PRO A 497 -2.95 10.70 -13.94
C PRO A 497 -1.44 10.54 -14.23
N ALA A 498 -0.96 11.21 -15.27
CA ALA A 498 0.46 11.21 -15.60
C ALA A 498 1.28 11.96 -14.53
N ILE A 499 2.37 11.35 -14.08
CA ILE A 499 3.27 11.91 -13.07
C ILE A 499 4.43 12.71 -13.68
N GLY A 500 4.70 12.52 -14.98
CA GLY A 500 5.69 13.27 -15.75
C GLY A 500 5.64 12.92 -17.23
N HIS A 501 6.70 13.24 -17.95
CA HIS A 501 6.90 12.81 -19.33
C HIS A 501 8.33 12.31 -19.56
N CYS A 502 8.51 11.45 -20.55
CA CYS A 502 9.83 10.96 -20.95
C CYS A 502 10.03 11.01 -22.46
N LYS A 503 11.29 11.07 -22.88
CA LYS A 503 11.71 10.99 -24.27
C LYS A 503 12.49 9.70 -24.50
N ALA A 504 12.09 8.90 -25.48
CA ALA A 504 12.86 7.74 -25.90
C ALA A 504 14.24 8.17 -26.43
N ILE A 505 15.31 7.63 -25.84
CA ILE A 505 16.70 7.84 -26.29
C ILE A 505 17.22 6.70 -27.17
N TYR A 506 16.50 5.58 -27.23
CA TYR A 506 16.73 4.45 -28.11
C TYR A 506 15.38 3.87 -28.59
N PRO A 507 15.31 3.22 -29.77
CA PRO A 507 14.12 2.50 -30.19
C PRO A 507 13.93 1.23 -29.35
N PHE A 508 12.68 0.82 -29.17
CA PHE A 508 12.31 -0.42 -28.49
C PHE A 508 11.02 -0.97 -29.12
N ASP A 509 11.08 -2.16 -29.70
CA ASP A 509 10.02 -2.66 -30.60
C ASP A 509 8.81 -3.32 -29.89
N GLY A 510 8.80 -3.41 -28.55
CA GLY A 510 7.59 -3.77 -27.78
C GLY A 510 7.02 -5.18 -28.03
N HIS A 511 7.87 -6.19 -28.16
CA HIS A 511 7.47 -7.55 -28.56
C HIS A 511 6.59 -8.33 -27.56
N ASN A 512 6.42 -7.87 -26.32
CA ASN A 512 5.73 -8.61 -25.26
C ASN A 512 4.41 -7.94 -24.86
N GLU A 513 3.36 -8.71 -24.57
CA GLU A 513 2.06 -8.16 -24.16
C GLU A 513 2.19 -7.42 -22.81
N GLY A 514 1.75 -6.15 -22.79
CA GLY A 514 1.98 -5.20 -21.71
C GLY A 514 3.21 -4.30 -21.87
N THR A 515 4.06 -4.52 -22.88
CA THR A 515 5.16 -3.57 -23.23
C THR A 515 4.72 -2.60 -24.32
N LEU A 516 5.24 -1.37 -24.27
CA LEU A 516 4.90 -0.30 -25.20
C LEU A 516 6.03 -0.11 -26.21
N ALA A 517 5.78 -0.38 -27.49
CA ALA A 517 6.75 -0.09 -28.53
C ALA A 517 6.98 1.43 -28.65
N MET A 518 8.21 1.87 -28.87
CA MET A 518 8.59 3.28 -29.02
C MET A 518 9.76 3.50 -29.97
N LYS A 519 9.80 4.66 -30.63
CA LYS A 519 10.89 5.07 -31.54
C LYS A 519 11.82 6.05 -30.86
N GLU A 520 13.09 6.07 -31.28
CA GLU A 520 14.04 7.09 -30.82
C GLU A 520 13.50 8.51 -31.07
N GLY A 521 13.58 9.36 -30.05
CA GLY A 521 13.08 10.72 -30.06
C GLY A 521 11.62 10.91 -29.65
N GLU A 522 10.84 9.82 -29.50
CA GLU A 522 9.41 9.85 -29.19
C GLU A 522 9.10 10.31 -27.76
N ILE A 523 8.00 11.05 -27.56
CA ILE A 523 7.56 11.57 -26.26
C ILE A 523 6.38 10.76 -25.73
N LEU A 524 6.48 10.32 -24.48
CA LEU A 524 5.45 9.56 -23.75
C LEU A 524 5.16 10.21 -22.39
N TYR A 525 3.97 9.99 -21.85
CA TYR A 525 3.58 10.39 -20.50
C TYR A 525 3.92 9.27 -19.51
N ILE A 526 4.55 9.58 -18.39
CA ILE A 526 4.89 8.59 -17.35
C ILE A 526 3.67 8.40 -16.44
N ILE A 527 3.29 7.14 -16.19
CA ILE A 527 2.18 6.77 -15.29
C ILE A 527 2.72 6.18 -13.97
N GLU A 528 3.76 5.34 -14.04
CA GLU A 528 4.46 4.82 -12.85
C GLU A 528 5.97 4.84 -13.06
N GLU A 529 6.70 5.32 -12.05
CA GLU A 529 8.17 5.26 -11.99
C GLU A 529 8.68 3.85 -11.71
N ASP A 530 9.91 3.58 -12.19
CA ASP A 530 10.69 2.36 -11.94
C ASP A 530 10.96 2.17 -10.44
N LYS A 531 10.61 0.99 -9.91
CA LYS A 531 10.74 0.65 -8.49
C LYS A 531 12.01 -0.17 -8.19
N GLY A 532 12.97 -0.17 -9.13
CA GLY A 532 14.22 -0.92 -9.08
C GLY A 532 14.20 -2.22 -9.90
N ASP A 533 13.25 -2.38 -10.82
CA ASP A 533 13.11 -3.56 -11.69
C ASP A 533 13.43 -3.28 -13.16
N GLY A 534 13.70 -2.03 -13.54
CA GLY A 534 14.19 -1.63 -14.85
C GLY A 534 13.10 -1.19 -15.85
N TRP A 535 11.85 -1.08 -15.40
CA TRP A 535 10.70 -0.77 -16.26
C TRP A 535 9.91 0.43 -15.76
N THR A 536 9.57 1.34 -16.68
CA THR A 536 8.70 2.50 -16.44
C THR A 536 7.38 2.28 -17.15
N ARG A 537 6.24 2.55 -16.50
CA ARG A 537 4.93 2.50 -17.15
C ARG A 537 4.65 3.83 -17.82
N ALA A 538 4.38 3.81 -19.12
CA ALA A 538 4.16 5.00 -19.92
C ALA A 538 2.87 4.91 -20.76
N ARG A 539 2.32 6.07 -21.13
CA ARG A 539 1.11 6.26 -21.94
C ARG A 539 1.40 7.16 -23.14
N ARG A 540 0.91 6.77 -24.32
CA ARG A 540 0.88 7.58 -25.54
C ARG A 540 -0.32 8.54 -25.55
N HIS A 541 -0.28 9.57 -26.38
CA HIS A 541 -1.39 10.54 -26.50
C HIS A 541 -2.72 9.94 -27.00
N ASN A 542 -2.69 8.74 -27.58
CA ASN A 542 -3.84 7.97 -28.08
C ASN A 542 -4.51 7.10 -26.99
N GLY A 543 -4.01 7.15 -25.74
CA GLY A 543 -4.49 6.31 -24.63
C GLY A 543 -3.77 4.98 -24.46
N GLU A 544 -2.91 4.59 -25.40
CA GLU A 544 -2.19 3.31 -25.37
C GLU A 544 -1.12 3.31 -24.26
N GLU A 545 -1.24 2.39 -23.31
CA GLU A 545 -0.31 2.22 -22.18
C GLU A 545 0.55 0.96 -22.30
N GLY A 546 1.74 1.00 -21.72
CA GLY A 546 2.55 -0.18 -21.44
C GLY A 546 3.90 0.15 -20.82
N TYR A 547 4.69 -0.87 -20.56
CA TYR A 547 6.02 -0.74 -19.97
C TYR A 547 7.10 -0.51 -21.04
N VAL A 548 7.99 0.45 -20.78
CA VAL A 548 9.21 0.72 -21.53
C VAL A 548 10.44 0.49 -20.64
N PRO A 549 11.61 0.08 -21.18
CA PRO A 549 12.82 -0.03 -20.39
C PRO A 549 13.26 1.35 -19.90
N THR A 550 13.46 1.51 -18.59
CA THR A 550 13.82 2.81 -17.99
C THR A 550 15.15 3.35 -18.51
N SER A 551 16.08 2.46 -18.86
CA SER A 551 17.37 2.80 -19.48
C SER A 551 17.30 3.22 -20.96
N TYR A 552 16.12 3.15 -21.58
CA TYR A 552 15.87 3.56 -22.97
C TYR A 552 15.11 4.90 -23.07
N ILE A 553 14.84 5.55 -21.93
CA ILE A 553 14.15 6.84 -21.85
C ILE A 553 14.92 7.87 -21.01
N ASP A 554 14.82 9.14 -21.41
CA ASP A 554 15.20 10.31 -20.61
C ASP A 554 13.96 10.85 -19.90
N VAL A 555 14.02 10.99 -18.57
CA VAL A 555 12.84 11.12 -17.68
C VAL A 555 12.74 12.53 -17.09
N THR A 556 11.65 13.24 -17.42
CA THR A 556 11.31 14.55 -16.87
C THR A 556 10.04 14.45 -16.02
N LEU A 557 10.24 14.19 -14.72
CA LEU A 557 9.17 14.19 -13.71
C LEU A 557 8.71 15.62 -13.41
N GLU A 558 7.39 15.83 -13.35
CA GLU A 558 6.85 17.14 -13.01
C GLU A 558 6.89 17.35 -11.48
N LYS A 559 7.53 18.45 -11.03
CA LYS A 559 7.74 18.77 -9.61
C LYS A 559 6.47 19.28 -8.89
N ASN A 560 5.38 18.53 -9.02
CA ASN A 560 4.20 18.56 -8.15
C ASN A 560 3.51 17.18 -8.04
N SER A 561 3.88 16.19 -8.85
CA SER A 561 3.40 14.81 -8.79
C SER A 561 4.06 14.08 -7.61
N LYS A 562 3.34 13.90 -6.50
CA LYS A 562 3.89 13.27 -5.28
C LYS A 562 3.61 11.77 -5.26
N GLY A 563 4.53 10.99 -5.85
CA GLY A 563 4.44 9.53 -5.96
C GLY A 563 5.63 8.73 -5.39
N ALA A 564 6.61 9.41 -4.76
CA ALA A 564 7.83 8.85 -4.16
C ALA A 564 8.14 9.51 -2.80
#